data_AF-A0A1W9RPE5-F1
#
_entry.id   AF-A0A1W9RPE5-F1
#
_cell.length_a   1.000
_cell.length_b   1.000
_cell.length_c   1.000
_cell.angle_alpha   90.00
_cell.angle_beta   90.00
_cell.angle_gamma   90.00
#
_symmetry.space_group_name_H-M   'P 1'
#
loop_
_entity.id
_entity.type
_entity.pdbx_description
1 polymer ?
#
loop_
_entity_poly.entity_id
_entity_poly.type
_entity_poly.pdbx_seq_one_letter_code
_entity_poly.pdbx_strand_id
1 'polypeptide(L)'
;MEAIIMKHICLILSILALISPLSAQEGQKGIKIEGNLYENESLGIKVRLTEGNWYYEDKSQGPASVIVLSNPEVEKFKFTIVMMPAVIGIKTAEDRDAQLSSFFGDKYKRVELGKGEIDNRETTVLVYDLVVADTLTTRVYTHVLVVGDNTYMMQISGPKDQWEAKYKQFESIFNYILFTERKPERKEVEIKKEEEEKQAGLTKNAKIIHHLIRIDVNPRSGEFKSSDKFTIRIIKDKIKEVEFLLSDLVIDSIKLGDENLSFSMVDYQETGRKKLTVNLPADYDSTTELTLNFSAHKSDYLFTAAGKLIAGYNILGQVREKSSYSSHVLYYPVDEDNDAAGEIWITVPSGYIAISVGKLVDVDSTEDKSIYHWKTDIAIPRILPFAFAVGEYEKYSATTKSGVPVEIYTWKVNEEHALRRLDLACDIIDFYNEIFGQFPFEKIAIIHVTPEKGIAGVSLPTMILLSDMFFTSDCSYEIIKEDVRKSFLGPLVLADEISHQWNAYAVAFPNELAEGMAQYTDALFAEHVGGKQVLKNHIKYHSSLYKAAIENNPDTPIASPEIYKTQAYQGIAFSKGALVLNMLRCVVGDSNFFAGMRHIFEEYSGKKAGYDDIKQAMEKFYGDSLG
;
A
#
# COMPACT_ATOMS: atom_id res chain seq x y z
N MET A 1 -4.39 -22.95 5.49
CA MET A 1 -3.47 -21.83 5.76
C MET A 1 -3.88 -20.54 5.04
N GLU A 2 -5.03 -20.46 4.34
CA GLU A 2 -5.73 -19.18 4.04
C GLU A 2 -6.70 -18.80 5.15
N ALA A 3 -7.47 -19.79 5.61
CA ALA A 3 -8.52 -19.64 6.63
C ALA A 3 -8.06 -18.83 7.84
N ILE A 4 -6.83 -19.04 8.32
CA ILE A 4 -6.33 -18.41 9.56
C ILE A 4 -6.04 -16.90 9.38
N ILE A 5 -5.82 -16.35 8.16
CA ILE A 5 -5.42 -14.93 7.93
C ILE A 5 -6.68 -14.14 7.70
N MET A 6 -7.55 -14.71 6.88
CA MET A 6 -8.88 -14.21 6.72
C MET A 6 -9.58 -14.22 8.09
N LYS A 7 -9.39 -15.26 8.95
CA LYS A 7 -9.79 -15.23 10.38
C LYS A 7 -9.34 -13.97 11.11
N HIS A 8 -8.09 -13.54 10.96
CA HIS A 8 -7.53 -12.41 11.73
C HIS A 8 -7.94 -11.04 11.18
N ILE A 9 -7.98 -10.86 9.86
CA ILE A 9 -8.47 -9.61 9.22
C ILE A 9 -9.96 -9.43 9.52
N CYS A 10 -10.73 -10.50 9.42
CA CYS A 10 -12.14 -10.52 9.74
C CYS A 10 -12.42 -10.35 11.24
N LEU A 11 -11.54 -10.89 12.10
CA LEU A 11 -11.53 -10.61 13.52
C LEU A 11 -11.28 -9.12 13.77
N ILE A 12 -10.28 -8.51 13.14
CA ILE A 12 -9.99 -7.07 13.23
C ILE A 12 -11.18 -6.25 12.73
N LEU A 13 -11.82 -6.61 11.61
CA LEU A 13 -13.00 -5.89 11.07
C LEU A 13 -14.22 -5.99 11.98
N SER A 14 -14.52 -7.19 12.51
CA SER A 14 -15.60 -7.38 13.50
C SER A 14 -15.31 -6.72 14.84
N ILE A 15 -14.04 -6.58 15.23
CA ILE A 15 -13.60 -5.85 16.43
C ILE A 15 -13.65 -4.33 16.22
N LEU A 16 -13.18 -3.84 15.07
CA LEU A 16 -13.25 -2.43 14.71
C LEU A 16 -14.70 -1.95 14.67
N ALA A 17 -15.65 -2.78 14.22
CA ALA A 17 -17.07 -2.47 14.29
C ALA A 17 -17.59 -2.30 15.74
N LEU A 18 -17.00 -3.00 16.71
CA LEU A 18 -17.33 -2.89 18.15
C LEU A 18 -16.71 -1.65 18.82
N ILE A 19 -15.51 -1.22 18.37
CA ILE A 19 -14.70 -0.18 19.05
C ILE A 19 -14.75 1.19 18.33
N SER A 20 -14.71 1.21 17.00
CA SER A 20 -14.70 2.40 16.13
C SER A 20 -15.74 3.48 16.51
N PRO A 21 -17.00 3.15 16.85
CA PRO A 21 -18.00 4.19 17.00
C PRO A 21 -18.10 4.73 18.44
N LEU A 22 -17.12 4.45 19.32
CA LEU A 22 -16.91 5.21 20.56
C LEU A 22 -15.91 6.36 20.37
N SER A 23 -15.07 6.32 19.34
CA SER A 23 -14.13 7.40 18.98
C SER A 23 -14.49 8.14 17.67
N ALA A 24 -15.35 7.58 16.81
CA ALA A 24 -15.60 8.09 15.45
C ALA A 24 -16.85 8.97 15.27
N GLN A 25 -17.47 9.49 16.34
CA GLN A 25 -18.70 10.30 16.19
C GLN A 25 -18.51 11.75 15.73
N GLU A 26 -17.29 12.30 15.69
CA GLU A 26 -17.11 13.70 15.27
C GLU A 26 -16.96 13.90 13.74
N GLY A 27 -16.95 12.85 12.92
CA GLY A 27 -16.60 12.98 11.49
C GLY A 27 -17.44 12.26 10.44
N GLN A 28 -18.23 11.23 10.77
CA GLN A 28 -18.98 10.46 9.76
C GLN A 28 -20.49 10.75 9.84
N LYS A 29 -21.06 11.28 8.75
CA LYS A 29 -22.52 11.48 8.62
C LYS A 29 -23.21 10.14 8.37
N GLY A 30 -23.92 9.61 9.37
CA GLY A 30 -24.82 8.47 9.20
C GLY A 30 -25.94 8.77 8.20
N ILE A 31 -26.33 7.78 7.40
CA ILE A 31 -27.42 7.91 6.42
C ILE A 31 -28.73 7.56 7.11
N LYS A 32 -29.70 8.47 7.08
CA LYS A 32 -31.04 8.22 7.64
C LYS A 32 -31.75 7.17 6.80
N ILE A 33 -32.34 6.17 7.44
CA ILE A 33 -33.17 5.17 6.75
C ILE A 33 -34.56 5.80 6.54
N GLU A 34 -35.00 5.90 5.30
CA GLU A 34 -36.35 6.33 4.99
C GLU A 34 -37.33 5.16 5.19
N GLY A 35 -38.29 5.34 6.10
CA GLY A 35 -39.22 4.27 6.49
C GLY A 35 -38.62 3.28 7.49
N ASN A 36 -39.01 2.00 7.36
CA ASN A 36 -38.70 0.95 8.33
C ASN A 36 -37.98 -0.26 7.71
N LEU A 37 -37.47 -0.13 6.48
CA LEU A 37 -36.80 -1.23 5.76
C LEU A 37 -35.42 -0.78 5.29
N TYR A 38 -34.40 -1.52 5.70
CA TYR A 38 -33.06 -1.43 5.15
C TYR A 38 -32.82 -2.62 4.22
N GLU A 39 -32.35 -2.35 3.01
CA GLU A 39 -32.02 -3.37 2.01
C GLU A 39 -30.58 -3.18 1.55
N ASN A 40 -29.81 -4.25 1.59
CA ASN A 40 -28.46 -4.27 1.03
C ASN A 40 -28.35 -5.40 0.02
N GLU A 41 -28.44 -5.04 -1.26
CA GLU A 41 -28.37 -6.00 -2.37
C GLU A 41 -27.03 -6.74 -2.44
N SER A 42 -25.96 -6.11 -1.96
CA SER A 42 -24.62 -6.70 -1.96
C SER A 42 -24.47 -7.81 -0.92
N LEU A 43 -25.10 -7.65 0.23
CA LEU A 43 -25.14 -8.64 1.30
C LEU A 43 -26.27 -9.66 1.17
N GLY A 44 -27.25 -9.42 0.28
CA GLY A 44 -28.42 -10.28 0.14
C GLY A 44 -29.31 -10.27 1.38
N ILE A 45 -29.44 -9.12 2.05
CA ILE A 45 -30.22 -8.99 3.29
C ILE A 45 -31.26 -7.88 3.18
N LYS A 46 -32.39 -8.12 3.84
CA LYS A 46 -33.40 -7.11 4.16
C LYS A 46 -33.63 -7.12 5.67
N VAL A 47 -33.55 -5.96 6.29
CA VAL A 47 -33.73 -5.79 7.74
C VAL A 47 -34.86 -4.82 7.98
N ARG A 48 -35.94 -5.25 8.62
CA ARG A 48 -36.99 -4.32 9.09
C ARG A 48 -36.60 -3.76 10.45
N LEU A 49 -36.63 -2.44 10.57
CA LEU A 49 -36.19 -1.68 11.74
C LEU A 49 -37.34 -0.83 12.27
N THR A 50 -37.21 -0.29 13.48
CA THR A 50 -38.12 0.75 13.97
C THR A 50 -37.91 2.07 13.21
N GLU A 51 -38.84 3.03 13.29
CA GLU A 51 -38.62 4.34 12.66
C GLU A 51 -37.47 5.10 13.34
N GLY A 52 -36.78 5.96 12.56
CA GLY A 52 -35.73 6.84 13.09
C GLY A 52 -34.30 6.27 13.11
N ASN A 53 -34.10 5.05 12.62
CA ASN A 53 -32.76 4.45 12.53
C ASN A 53 -31.88 5.12 11.45
N TRP A 54 -30.57 5.06 11.66
CA TRP A 54 -29.55 5.44 10.68
C TRP A 54 -28.55 4.31 10.50
N TYR A 55 -27.83 4.33 9.39
CA TYR A 55 -26.82 3.33 9.07
C TYR A 55 -25.50 3.94 8.59
N TYR A 56 -24.45 3.14 8.70
CA TYR A 56 -23.13 3.36 8.13
C TYR A 56 -22.63 2.08 7.48
N GLU A 57 -22.06 2.20 6.27
CA GLU A 57 -21.44 1.09 5.54
C GLU A 57 -19.93 1.30 5.44
N ASP A 58 -19.17 0.31 5.91
CA ASP A 58 -17.73 0.26 5.63
C ASP A 58 -17.50 -0.43 4.28
N LYS A 59 -17.08 0.37 3.30
CA LYS A 59 -16.78 -0.05 1.91
C LYS A 59 -15.29 -0.20 1.64
N SER A 60 -14.44 -0.14 2.67
CA SER A 60 -12.98 -0.18 2.50
C SER A 60 -12.45 -1.47 1.86
N GLN A 61 -13.28 -2.52 1.75
CA GLN A 61 -12.91 -3.84 1.24
C GLN A 61 -13.85 -4.35 0.13
N GLY A 62 -14.65 -3.48 -0.52
CA GLY A 62 -15.58 -3.86 -1.59
C GLY A 62 -17.05 -3.55 -1.25
N PRO A 63 -18.02 -4.32 -1.78
CA PRO A 63 -19.43 -4.19 -1.37
C PRO A 63 -19.52 -4.33 0.16
N ALA A 64 -20.32 -3.48 0.81
CA ALA A 64 -20.29 -3.24 2.25
C ALA A 64 -20.15 -4.54 3.07
N SER A 65 -18.97 -4.80 3.64
CA SER A 65 -18.70 -6.03 4.41
C SER A 65 -19.11 -5.89 5.88
N VAL A 66 -19.24 -4.65 6.35
CA VAL A 66 -19.70 -4.29 7.69
C VAL A 66 -20.76 -3.20 7.55
N ILE A 67 -21.91 -3.43 8.18
CA ILE A 67 -22.99 -2.45 8.32
C ILE A 67 -23.22 -2.22 9.79
N VAL A 68 -23.23 -0.94 10.19
CA VAL A 68 -23.60 -0.52 11.54
C VAL A 68 -24.93 0.20 11.48
N LEU A 69 -25.89 -0.29 12.26
CA LEU A 69 -27.23 0.24 12.43
C LEU A 69 -27.39 0.74 13.86
N SER A 70 -28.00 1.92 14.03
CA SER A 70 -28.25 2.49 15.35
C SER A 70 -29.54 3.28 15.39
N ASN A 71 -30.19 3.27 16.55
CA ASN A 71 -31.40 4.02 16.84
C ASN A 71 -31.07 5.17 17.81
N PRO A 72 -31.40 6.42 17.48
CA PRO A 72 -31.15 7.57 18.37
C PRO A 72 -31.90 7.49 19.71
N GLU A 73 -33.02 6.76 19.80
CA GLU A 73 -33.79 6.58 21.04
C GLU A 73 -33.15 5.60 22.02
N VAL A 74 -32.23 4.75 21.55
CA VAL A 74 -31.56 3.73 22.36
C VAL A 74 -30.07 4.03 22.44
N GLU A 75 -29.78 5.12 23.14
CA GLU A 75 -28.44 5.69 23.27
C GLU A 75 -27.41 4.62 23.70
N LYS A 76 -26.28 4.58 22.98
CA LYS A 76 -25.10 3.73 23.21
C LYS A 76 -25.21 2.25 22.81
N PHE A 77 -26.34 1.80 22.26
CA PHE A 77 -26.46 0.45 21.68
C PHE A 77 -26.33 0.48 20.17
N LYS A 78 -25.72 -0.58 19.63
CA LYS A 78 -25.44 -0.71 18.20
C LYS A 78 -25.74 -2.12 17.72
N PHE A 79 -26.38 -2.19 16.57
CA PHE A 79 -26.59 -3.43 15.84
C PHE A 79 -25.64 -3.46 14.65
N THR A 80 -24.85 -4.51 14.51
CA THR A 80 -23.85 -4.65 13.46
C THR A 80 -24.11 -5.92 12.68
N ILE A 81 -24.02 -5.86 11.36
CA ILE A 81 -24.03 -7.03 10.49
C ILE A 81 -22.67 -7.09 9.79
N VAL A 82 -22.00 -8.22 9.93
CA VAL A 82 -20.71 -8.49 9.31
C VAL A 82 -20.86 -9.71 8.42
N MET A 83 -20.58 -9.58 7.12
CA MET A 83 -20.56 -10.71 6.18
C MET A 83 -19.13 -11.07 5.82
N MET A 84 -18.86 -12.37 5.82
CA MET A 84 -17.53 -12.93 5.71
C MET A 84 -17.55 -14.22 4.90
N PRO A 85 -16.59 -14.49 4.01
CA PRO A 85 -16.47 -15.79 3.37
C PRO A 85 -16.40 -16.96 4.38
N ALA A 86 -17.18 -18.02 4.20
CA ALA A 86 -17.23 -19.17 5.11
C ALA A 86 -15.89 -19.92 5.21
N VAL A 87 -14.99 -19.73 4.23
CA VAL A 87 -13.59 -20.20 4.20
C VAL A 87 -12.79 -19.68 5.41
N ILE A 88 -13.26 -18.60 6.03
CA ILE A 88 -12.72 -18.04 7.27
C ILE A 88 -12.90 -19.02 8.43
N GLY A 89 -13.76 -20.03 8.36
CA GLY A 89 -13.81 -21.06 9.39
C GLY A 89 -14.29 -20.57 10.76
N ILE A 90 -15.03 -19.45 10.78
CA ILE A 90 -16.00 -19.15 11.84
C ILE A 90 -17.32 -19.65 11.28
N LYS A 91 -17.78 -20.80 11.74
CA LYS A 91 -19.05 -21.40 11.31
C LYS A 91 -20.05 -21.44 12.46
N THR A 92 -19.55 -21.40 13.70
CA THR A 92 -20.37 -21.37 14.90
C THR A 92 -19.94 -20.32 15.92
N ALA A 93 -20.76 -20.11 16.93
CA ALA A 93 -20.47 -19.31 18.12
C ALA A 93 -19.26 -19.82 18.90
N GLU A 94 -19.02 -21.13 18.93
CA GLU A 94 -17.86 -21.75 19.55
C GLU A 94 -16.57 -21.42 18.78
N ASP A 95 -16.60 -21.41 17.44
CA ASP A 95 -15.47 -20.96 16.64
C ASP A 95 -15.12 -19.50 16.94
N ARG A 96 -16.15 -18.68 17.17
CA ARG A 96 -15.99 -17.26 17.51
C ARG A 96 -15.48 -17.06 18.94
N ASP A 97 -15.96 -17.84 19.90
CA ASP A 97 -15.51 -17.84 21.29
C ASP A 97 -14.02 -18.17 21.39
N ALA A 98 -13.60 -19.27 20.77
CA ALA A 98 -12.20 -19.70 20.73
C ALA A 98 -11.29 -18.62 20.12
N GLN A 99 -11.77 -17.96 19.07
CA GLN A 99 -11.05 -16.87 18.41
C GLN A 99 -10.90 -15.64 19.31
N LEU A 100 -11.98 -15.18 19.96
CA LEU A 100 -11.94 -13.99 20.82
C LEU A 100 -11.09 -14.20 22.06
N SER A 101 -11.21 -15.38 22.68
CA SER A 101 -10.42 -15.79 23.84
C SER A 101 -8.91 -15.76 23.53
N SER A 102 -8.52 -16.31 22.37
CA SER A 102 -7.11 -16.31 21.95
C SER A 102 -6.55 -14.91 21.69
N PHE A 103 -7.39 -13.96 21.27
CA PHE A 103 -6.92 -12.64 20.83
C PHE A 103 -6.86 -11.62 21.97
N PHE A 104 -7.88 -11.60 22.82
CA PHE A 104 -8.01 -10.58 23.86
C PHE A 104 -7.49 -11.01 25.23
N GLY A 105 -7.24 -12.31 25.43
CA GLY A 105 -6.81 -12.86 26.71
C GLY A 105 -7.70 -12.36 27.84
N ASP A 106 -7.08 -11.76 28.86
CA ASP A 106 -7.76 -11.29 30.07
C ASP A 106 -8.78 -10.15 29.85
N LYS A 107 -8.76 -9.50 28.68
CA LYS A 107 -9.75 -8.47 28.32
C LYS A 107 -11.08 -9.04 27.84
N TYR A 108 -11.14 -10.35 27.59
CA TYR A 108 -12.33 -11.05 27.11
C TYR A 108 -12.89 -11.98 28.18
N LYS A 109 -14.22 -11.97 28.33
CA LYS A 109 -14.92 -12.91 29.20
C LYS A 109 -16.19 -13.43 28.53
N ARG A 110 -16.22 -14.72 28.20
CA ARG A 110 -17.43 -15.42 27.78
C ARG A 110 -18.49 -15.37 28.90
N VAL A 111 -19.72 -15.04 28.51
CA VAL A 111 -20.90 -15.02 29.39
C VAL A 111 -21.79 -16.23 29.10
N GLU A 112 -22.13 -16.46 27.82
CA GLU A 112 -23.07 -17.50 27.41
C GLU A 112 -22.75 -18.02 26.00
N LEU A 113 -23.03 -19.30 25.76
CA LEU A 113 -23.06 -19.95 24.46
C LEU A 113 -24.38 -20.70 24.32
N GLY A 114 -25.03 -20.57 23.18
CA GLY A 114 -26.34 -21.15 22.97
C GLY A 114 -26.75 -21.25 21.50
N LYS A 115 -28.04 -21.48 21.29
CA LYS A 115 -28.67 -21.54 19.97
C LYS A 115 -29.72 -20.46 19.87
N GLY A 116 -29.93 -19.94 18.66
CA GLY A 116 -30.97 -18.99 18.35
C GLY A 116 -31.53 -19.25 16.96
N GLU A 117 -32.39 -18.37 16.47
CA GLU A 117 -33.03 -18.53 15.16
C GLU A 117 -33.15 -17.17 14.47
N ILE A 118 -32.83 -17.12 13.18
CA ILE A 118 -32.98 -15.93 12.33
C ILE A 118 -33.48 -16.40 10.97
N ASP A 119 -34.55 -15.78 10.45
CA ASP A 119 -35.14 -16.12 9.16
C ASP A 119 -35.51 -17.62 9.01
N ASN A 120 -36.07 -18.22 10.07
CA ASN A 120 -36.34 -19.66 10.18
C ASN A 120 -35.11 -20.57 10.02
N ARG A 121 -33.90 -20.02 10.19
CA ARG A 121 -32.63 -20.76 10.16
C ARG A 121 -32.06 -20.83 11.57
N GLU A 122 -31.66 -22.03 11.97
CA GLU A 122 -30.95 -22.24 13.22
C GLU A 122 -29.61 -21.49 13.18
N THR A 123 -29.32 -20.76 14.26
CA THR A 123 -28.08 -20.00 14.44
C THR A 123 -27.41 -20.42 15.74
N THR A 124 -26.13 -20.13 15.87
CA THR A 124 -25.40 -20.29 17.14
C THR A 124 -25.15 -18.92 17.74
N VAL A 125 -25.28 -18.81 19.07
CA VAL A 125 -25.26 -17.54 19.80
C VAL A 125 -24.08 -17.52 20.77
N LEU A 126 -23.37 -16.40 20.82
CA LEU A 126 -22.31 -16.10 21.79
C LEU A 126 -22.58 -14.76 22.49
N VAL A 127 -22.56 -14.78 23.82
CA VAL A 127 -22.60 -13.58 24.67
C VAL A 127 -21.29 -13.43 25.42
N TYR A 128 -20.71 -12.24 25.42
CA TYR A 128 -19.42 -11.97 26.07
C TYR A 128 -19.26 -10.52 26.52
N ASP A 129 -18.39 -10.32 27.51
CA ASP A 129 -17.92 -9.02 27.97
C ASP A 129 -16.52 -8.74 27.37
N LEU A 130 -16.28 -7.50 26.94
CA LEU A 130 -15.00 -7.01 26.41
C LEU A 130 -14.60 -5.70 27.09
N VAL A 131 -13.40 -5.64 27.65
CA VAL A 131 -12.81 -4.41 28.22
C VAL A 131 -12.21 -3.58 27.10
N VAL A 132 -12.85 -2.46 26.75
CA VAL A 132 -12.48 -1.61 25.61
C VAL A 132 -11.67 -0.38 26.03
N ALA A 133 -11.78 0.05 27.29
CA ALA A 133 -10.94 1.06 27.93
C ALA A 133 -10.90 0.81 29.45
N ASP A 134 -9.97 1.45 30.17
CA ASP A 134 -9.74 1.21 31.61
C ASP A 134 -11.00 1.37 32.48
N THR A 135 -12.01 2.11 32.02
CA THR A 135 -13.28 2.35 32.72
C THR A 135 -14.51 1.84 31.97
N LEU A 136 -14.37 1.19 30.81
CA LEU A 136 -15.49 0.81 29.95
C LEU A 136 -15.45 -0.67 29.56
N THR A 137 -16.48 -1.40 30.00
CA THR A 137 -16.76 -2.78 29.58
C THR A 137 -18.01 -2.81 28.72
N THR A 138 -17.88 -3.34 27.51
CA THR A 138 -18.99 -3.55 26.58
C THR A 138 -19.44 -5.00 26.65
N ARG A 139 -20.75 -5.24 26.73
CA ARG A 139 -21.32 -6.57 26.51
C ARG A 139 -21.76 -6.69 25.05
N VAL A 140 -21.57 -7.88 24.48
CA VAL A 140 -21.89 -8.17 23.09
C VAL A 140 -22.66 -9.48 22.99
N TYR A 141 -23.71 -9.48 22.19
CA TYR A 141 -24.54 -10.64 21.84
C TYR A 141 -24.43 -10.88 20.34
N THR A 142 -23.98 -12.06 19.93
CA THR A 142 -23.62 -12.37 18.54
C THR A 142 -24.36 -13.61 18.05
N HIS A 143 -25.12 -13.49 16.97
CA HIS A 143 -25.52 -14.62 16.15
C HIS A 143 -24.44 -14.92 15.11
N VAL A 144 -24.13 -16.20 14.92
CA VAL A 144 -23.33 -16.72 13.82
C VAL A 144 -24.21 -17.62 12.97
N LEU A 145 -24.35 -17.26 11.69
CA LEU A 145 -25.17 -17.98 10.71
C LEU A 145 -24.39 -18.15 9.40
N VAL A 146 -24.42 -19.34 8.83
CA VAL A 146 -23.85 -19.62 7.51
C VAL A 146 -24.96 -19.69 6.47
N VAL A 147 -24.85 -18.90 5.41
CA VAL A 147 -25.77 -18.90 4.26
C VAL A 147 -24.95 -19.02 2.98
N GLY A 148 -25.11 -20.14 2.27
CA GLY A 148 -24.26 -20.47 1.12
C GLY A 148 -22.79 -20.56 1.53
N ASP A 149 -21.92 -19.86 0.79
CA ASP A 149 -20.48 -19.80 1.06
C ASP A 149 -20.08 -18.62 1.97
N ASN A 150 -21.04 -18.00 2.68
CA ASN A 150 -20.80 -16.85 3.56
C ASN A 150 -21.23 -17.14 5.01
N THR A 151 -20.42 -16.68 5.95
CA THR A 151 -20.75 -16.53 7.37
C THR A 151 -21.21 -15.09 7.63
N TYR A 152 -22.37 -14.95 8.24
CA TYR A 152 -22.89 -13.70 8.77
C TYR A 152 -22.74 -13.70 10.29
N MET A 153 -22.16 -12.62 10.82
CA MET A 153 -22.15 -12.33 12.26
C MET A 153 -23.04 -11.11 12.51
N MET A 154 -24.10 -11.30 13.28
CA MET A 154 -25.04 -10.23 13.60
C MET A 154 -24.96 -9.96 15.09
N GLN A 155 -24.58 -8.73 15.45
CA GLN A 155 -24.12 -8.40 16.78
C GLN A 155 -24.89 -7.23 17.36
N ILE A 156 -25.33 -7.35 18.61
CA ILE A 156 -25.76 -6.22 19.43
C ILE A 156 -24.65 -5.95 20.44
N SER A 157 -24.21 -4.70 20.56
CA SER A 157 -23.22 -4.29 21.54
C SER A 157 -23.67 -3.04 22.29
N GLY A 158 -23.30 -2.96 23.58
CA GLY A 158 -23.62 -1.82 24.43
C GLY A 158 -22.93 -1.87 25.79
N PRO A 159 -22.97 -0.77 26.56
CA PRO A 159 -22.39 -0.72 27.91
C PRO A 159 -22.96 -1.82 28.81
N LYS A 160 -22.09 -2.56 29.49
CA LYS A 160 -22.47 -3.71 30.32
C LYS A 160 -23.44 -3.33 31.45
N ASP A 161 -23.29 -2.14 32.03
CA ASP A 161 -24.15 -1.58 33.08
C ASP A 161 -25.57 -1.26 32.60
N GLN A 162 -25.76 -1.06 31.30
CA GLN A 162 -27.06 -0.76 30.70
C GLN A 162 -27.68 -1.95 29.95
N TRP A 163 -26.99 -3.10 29.93
CA TRP A 163 -27.36 -4.27 29.13
C TRP A 163 -28.78 -4.76 29.36
N GLU A 164 -29.11 -5.14 30.60
CA GLU A 164 -30.40 -5.75 30.94
C GLU A 164 -31.60 -4.85 30.67
N ALA A 165 -31.41 -3.53 30.72
CA ALA A 165 -32.47 -2.54 30.52
C ALA A 165 -32.78 -2.28 29.03
N LYS A 166 -31.75 -2.37 28.16
CA LYS A 166 -31.84 -1.88 26.78
C LYS A 166 -31.72 -2.96 25.71
N TYR A 167 -31.08 -4.11 25.98
CA TYR A 167 -30.82 -5.10 24.92
C TYR A 167 -32.11 -5.66 24.29
N LYS A 168 -33.18 -5.86 25.07
CA LYS A 168 -34.46 -6.39 24.58
C LYS A 168 -35.06 -5.56 23.45
N GLN A 169 -34.76 -4.25 23.41
CA GLN A 169 -35.23 -3.36 22.35
C GLN A 169 -34.56 -3.69 21.01
N PHE A 170 -33.28 -4.10 21.03
CA PHE A 170 -32.52 -4.50 19.85
C PHE A 170 -32.66 -5.98 19.51
N GLU A 171 -32.85 -6.86 20.48
CA GLU A 171 -32.96 -8.31 20.26
C GLU A 171 -34.08 -8.64 19.25
N SER A 172 -35.19 -7.91 19.34
CA SER A 172 -36.31 -8.09 18.41
C SER A 172 -35.94 -7.88 16.94
N ILE A 173 -34.87 -7.14 16.63
CA ILE A 173 -34.41 -6.88 15.24
C ILE A 173 -34.04 -8.18 14.54
N PHE A 174 -33.47 -9.17 15.26
CA PHE A 174 -33.11 -10.46 14.67
C PHE A 174 -34.31 -11.18 14.05
N ASN A 175 -35.51 -11.02 14.63
CA ASN A 175 -36.75 -11.61 14.11
C ASN A 175 -37.23 -11.00 12.80
N TYR A 176 -36.61 -9.89 12.37
CA TYR A 176 -37.01 -9.12 11.20
C TYR A 176 -35.95 -9.06 10.12
N ILE A 177 -34.94 -9.94 10.20
CA ILE A 177 -33.94 -10.13 9.16
C ILE A 177 -34.45 -11.20 8.19
N LEU A 178 -34.39 -10.91 6.91
CA LEU A 178 -34.72 -11.83 5.82
C LEU A 178 -33.51 -11.96 4.88
N PHE A 179 -33.14 -13.18 4.54
CA PHE A 179 -32.10 -13.45 3.55
C PHE A 179 -32.70 -13.63 2.17
N THR A 180 -32.15 -12.92 1.18
CA THR A 180 -32.49 -13.14 -0.23
C THR A 180 -31.48 -14.12 -0.83
N GLU A 181 -31.94 -15.32 -1.22
CA GLU A 181 -31.05 -16.28 -1.88
C GLU A 181 -30.59 -15.75 -3.24
N ARG A 182 -29.27 -15.65 -3.42
CA ARG A 182 -28.65 -15.43 -4.73
C ARG A 182 -27.68 -16.56 -5.04
N LYS A 183 -27.80 -17.18 -6.22
CA LYS A 183 -26.71 -17.93 -6.83
C LYS A 183 -25.78 -16.92 -7.49
N PRO A 184 -24.47 -16.91 -7.21
CA PRO A 184 -23.55 -16.06 -7.94
C PRO A 184 -23.50 -16.54 -9.39
N GLU A 185 -24.12 -15.80 -10.31
CA GLU A 185 -23.83 -15.95 -11.73
C GLU A 185 -22.43 -15.39 -11.96
N ARG A 186 -21.47 -16.28 -12.21
CA ARG A 186 -20.22 -15.91 -12.89
C ARG A 186 -20.59 -15.38 -14.26
N LYS A 187 -20.70 -14.06 -14.40
CA LYS A 187 -20.66 -13.45 -15.71
C LYS A 187 -19.25 -13.63 -16.24
N GLU A 188 -19.08 -14.49 -17.23
CA GLU A 188 -18.00 -14.30 -18.20
C GLU A 188 -18.18 -12.91 -18.77
N VAL A 189 -17.20 -12.03 -18.52
CA VAL A 189 -17.14 -10.75 -19.20
C VAL A 189 -16.69 -11.05 -20.62
N GLU A 190 -17.64 -11.04 -21.56
CA GLU A 190 -17.27 -10.77 -22.95
C GLU A 190 -16.54 -9.42 -22.95
N ILE A 191 -15.25 -9.45 -23.31
CA ILE A 191 -14.45 -8.26 -23.52
C ILE A 191 -15.05 -7.55 -24.73
N LYS A 192 -16.06 -6.72 -24.49
CA LYS A 192 -16.43 -5.68 -25.44
C LYS A 192 -15.25 -4.71 -25.45
N LYS A 193 -14.61 -4.59 -26.60
CA LYS A 193 -13.81 -3.41 -26.93
C LYS A 193 -14.76 -2.22 -26.96
N GLU A 194 -15.05 -1.66 -25.79
CA GLU A 194 -15.47 -0.27 -25.75
C GLU A 194 -14.24 0.54 -26.15
N GLU A 195 -14.30 1.15 -27.32
CA GLU A 195 -13.40 2.24 -27.70
C GLU A 195 -13.70 3.41 -26.76
N GLU A 196 -13.11 3.39 -25.57
CA GLU A 196 -13.04 4.58 -24.73
C GLU A 196 -12.15 5.61 -25.44
N GLU A 197 -12.66 6.83 -25.56
CA GLU A 197 -11.87 7.99 -25.97
C GLU A 197 -10.59 8.04 -25.15
N LYS A 198 -9.45 7.80 -25.79
CA LYS A 198 -8.13 7.94 -25.20
C LYS A 198 -7.98 9.39 -24.72
N GLN A 199 -8.24 9.64 -23.43
CA GLN A 199 -8.05 10.95 -22.83
C GLN A 199 -6.57 11.33 -23.02
N ALA A 200 -6.32 12.47 -23.66
CA ALA A 200 -4.99 12.84 -24.12
C ALA A 200 -4.00 12.91 -22.94
N GLY A 201 -2.85 12.26 -23.09
CA GLY A 201 -1.71 12.40 -22.18
C GLY A 201 -1.18 13.83 -22.14
N LEU A 202 -0.10 14.06 -21.39
CA LEU A 202 0.61 15.32 -21.51
C LEU A 202 1.04 15.55 -22.96
N THR A 203 1.08 16.80 -23.38
CA THR A 203 1.61 17.16 -24.69
C THR A 203 3.12 16.92 -24.67
N LYS A 204 3.59 15.92 -25.40
CA LYS A 204 5.03 15.71 -25.65
C LYS A 204 5.58 16.81 -26.56
N ASN A 205 5.87 17.98 -26.00
CA ASN A 205 6.46 19.14 -26.70
C ASN A 205 7.72 19.70 -26.00
N ALA A 206 7.98 19.31 -24.76
CA ALA A 206 9.23 19.53 -24.04
C ALA A 206 9.60 18.29 -23.22
N LYS A 207 10.89 18.17 -22.91
CA LYS A 207 11.45 17.15 -22.01
C LYS A 207 12.27 17.83 -20.93
N ILE A 208 12.11 17.44 -19.67
CA ILE A 208 12.99 17.91 -18.60
C ILE A 208 14.30 17.12 -18.70
N ILE A 209 15.43 17.83 -18.67
CA ILE A 209 16.77 17.23 -18.78
C ILE A 209 17.54 17.22 -17.45
N HIS A 210 17.19 18.11 -16.52
CA HIS A 210 17.88 18.22 -15.23
C HIS A 210 17.05 18.97 -14.20
N HIS A 211 17.14 18.54 -12.93
CA HIS A 211 16.52 19.18 -11.76
C HIS A 211 17.56 19.72 -10.77
N LEU A 212 17.25 20.86 -10.14
CA LEU A 212 18.00 21.41 -9.00
C LEU A 212 17.00 21.80 -7.92
N ILE A 213 16.59 20.81 -7.13
CA ILE A 213 15.48 20.92 -6.19
C ILE A 213 16.00 21.41 -4.84
N ARG A 214 15.32 22.39 -4.24
CA ARG A 214 15.55 22.79 -2.85
C ARG A 214 14.23 22.73 -2.11
N ILE A 215 14.20 22.00 -1.02
CA ILE A 215 13.05 21.92 -0.14
C ILE A 215 13.38 22.43 1.27
N ASP A 216 12.40 23.06 1.88
CA ASP A 216 12.38 23.41 3.30
C ASP A 216 11.26 22.58 3.94
N VAL A 217 11.66 21.69 4.85
CA VAL A 217 10.77 20.79 5.56
C VAL A 217 10.83 21.21 7.02
N ASN A 218 9.71 21.70 7.56
CA ASN A 218 9.60 22.04 8.97
C ASN A 218 8.62 21.09 9.67
N PRO A 219 9.11 19.98 10.25
CA PRO A 219 8.29 19.01 10.97
C PRO A 219 7.46 19.62 12.10
N ARG A 220 7.96 20.68 12.75
CA ARG A 220 7.33 21.31 13.92
C ARG A 220 6.08 22.12 13.55
N SER A 221 6.04 22.70 12.35
CA SER A 221 4.89 23.49 11.87
C SER A 221 4.02 22.76 10.84
N GLY A 222 4.51 21.66 10.24
CA GLY A 222 3.85 21.01 9.11
C GLY A 222 4.06 21.73 7.77
N GLU A 223 4.85 22.82 7.78
CA GLU A 223 5.14 23.61 6.57
C GLU A 223 6.14 22.89 5.66
N PHE A 224 5.84 22.95 4.37
CA PHE A 224 6.69 22.48 3.29
C PHE A 224 6.82 23.56 2.23
N LYS A 225 8.05 23.82 1.79
CA LYS A 225 8.35 24.68 0.63
C LYS A 225 9.23 23.91 -0.34
N SER A 226 8.97 24.07 -1.62
CA SER A 226 9.73 23.47 -2.70
C SER A 226 10.08 24.53 -3.73
N SER A 227 11.30 24.48 -4.21
CA SER A 227 11.74 25.24 -5.38
C SER A 227 12.56 24.34 -6.27
N ASP A 228 12.46 24.55 -7.57
CA ASP A 228 13.20 23.78 -8.55
C ASP A 228 13.69 24.70 -9.66
N LYS A 229 14.99 24.60 -9.96
CA LYS A 229 15.59 25.21 -11.14
C LYS A 229 15.84 24.10 -12.15
N PHE A 230 14.85 23.84 -12.99
CA PHE A 230 14.88 22.75 -13.96
C PHE A 230 15.09 23.27 -15.37
N THR A 231 15.81 22.47 -16.16
CA THR A 231 16.04 22.78 -17.58
C THR A 231 15.18 21.87 -18.43
N ILE A 232 14.49 22.47 -19.39
CA ILE A 232 13.71 21.76 -20.40
C ILE A 232 14.38 21.88 -21.75
N ARG A 233 14.29 20.83 -22.57
CA ARG A 233 14.59 20.84 -23.99
C ARG A 233 13.29 20.76 -24.78
N ILE A 234 13.07 21.74 -25.64
CA ILE A 234 11.94 21.75 -26.56
C ILE A 234 12.12 20.64 -27.62
N ILE A 235 11.07 19.88 -27.91
CA ILE A 235 11.13 18.72 -28.84
C ILE A 235 10.29 18.90 -30.12
N LYS A 236 9.51 19.98 -30.22
CA LYS A 236 8.75 20.35 -31.43
C LYS A 236 9.08 21.79 -31.82
N ASP A 237 8.68 22.22 -33.01
CA ASP A 237 8.89 23.62 -33.43
C ASP A 237 7.70 24.50 -33.05
N LYS A 238 7.97 25.81 -32.83
CA LYS A 238 6.97 26.84 -32.57
C LYS A 238 6.00 26.53 -31.42
N ILE A 239 6.52 26.12 -30.26
CA ILE A 239 5.69 25.97 -29.06
C ILE A 239 5.62 27.27 -28.29
N LYS A 240 4.42 27.54 -27.76
CA LYS A 240 4.13 28.63 -26.80
C LYS A 240 3.72 28.14 -25.42
N GLU A 241 3.61 26.83 -25.23
CA GLU A 241 3.19 26.26 -23.95
C GLU A 241 3.89 24.93 -23.71
N VAL A 242 4.12 24.62 -22.45
CA VAL A 242 4.66 23.34 -21.99
C VAL A 242 3.82 22.80 -20.86
N GLU A 243 3.73 21.48 -20.77
CA GLU A 243 2.87 20.79 -19.80
C GLU A 243 3.68 19.90 -18.86
N PHE A 244 3.37 19.96 -17.56
CA PHE A 244 3.98 19.15 -16.51
C PHE A 244 2.89 18.56 -15.61
N LEU A 245 3.25 17.56 -14.83
CA LEU A 245 2.47 17.05 -13.71
C LEU A 245 3.02 17.61 -12.39
N LEU A 246 2.09 17.92 -11.49
CA LEU A 246 2.37 18.37 -10.13
C LEU A 246 1.28 17.84 -9.19
N SER A 247 1.62 17.62 -7.94
CA SER A 247 0.63 17.38 -6.89
C SER A 247 -0.07 18.70 -6.51
N ASP A 248 -1.08 18.63 -5.65
CA ASP A 248 -1.84 19.80 -5.18
C ASP A 248 -1.04 20.66 -4.18
N LEU A 249 -0.11 21.46 -4.71
CA LEU A 249 0.65 22.51 -4.02
C LEU A 249 0.16 23.91 -4.42
N VAL A 250 0.41 24.89 -3.56
CA VAL A 250 0.22 26.31 -3.88
C VAL A 250 1.46 26.80 -4.63
N ILE A 251 1.33 27.05 -5.93
CA ILE A 251 2.42 27.59 -6.76
C ILE A 251 2.58 29.08 -6.45
N ASP A 252 3.76 29.47 -5.99
CA ASP A 252 4.12 30.86 -5.72
C ASP A 252 4.56 31.59 -6.98
N SER A 253 5.40 30.93 -7.81
CA SER A 253 5.86 31.51 -9.08
C SER A 253 6.44 30.45 -10.02
N ILE A 254 6.38 30.76 -11.31
CA ILE A 254 7.13 30.08 -12.38
C ILE A 254 7.78 31.18 -13.21
N LYS A 255 9.09 31.13 -13.40
CA LYS A 255 9.85 32.19 -14.08
C LYS A 255 10.77 31.64 -15.16
N LEU A 256 10.95 32.41 -16.22
CA LEU A 256 12.04 32.24 -17.20
C LEU A 256 12.99 33.43 -17.05
N GLY A 257 14.20 33.19 -16.53
CA GLY A 257 15.04 34.28 -16.04
C GLY A 257 14.34 35.05 -14.91
N ASP A 258 14.16 36.36 -15.08
CA ASP A 258 13.45 37.23 -14.12
C ASP A 258 11.96 37.44 -14.46
N GLU A 259 11.50 36.98 -15.64
CA GLU A 259 10.13 37.15 -16.10
C GLU A 259 9.18 36.12 -15.48
N ASN A 260 8.07 36.57 -14.90
CA ASN A 260 7.01 35.68 -14.41
C ASN A 260 6.17 35.15 -15.57
N LEU A 261 5.97 33.83 -15.61
CA LEU A 261 5.15 33.16 -16.60
C LEU A 261 3.73 32.99 -16.09
N SER A 262 2.77 33.11 -17.00
CA SER A 262 1.38 32.72 -16.72
C SER A 262 1.23 31.21 -16.84
N PHE A 263 0.39 30.63 -15.98
CA PHE A 263 0.14 29.20 -15.96
C PHE A 263 -1.32 28.88 -15.61
N SER A 264 -1.75 27.66 -15.91
CA SER A 264 -3.03 27.11 -15.48
C SER A 264 -2.83 25.72 -14.88
N MET A 265 -3.73 25.36 -13.97
CA MET A 265 -3.74 24.07 -13.29
C MET A 265 -5.11 23.44 -13.45
N VAL A 266 -5.15 22.21 -13.95
CA VAL A 266 -6.38 21.42 -14.07
C VAL A 266 -6.16 20.03 -13.48
N ASP A 267 -7.21 19.43 -12.92
CA ASP A 267 -7.11 18.07 -12.40
C ASP A 267 -6.73 17.10 -13.53
N TYR A 268 -5.78 16.21 -13.24
CA TYR A 268 -5.24 15.27 -14.22
C TYR A 268 -5.64 13.84 -13.85
N GLN A 269 -6.60 13.31 -14.60
CA GLN A 269 -7.14 11.96 -14.42
C GLN A 269 -7.70 11.75 -12.99
N GLU A 270 -8.12 10.53 -12.65
CA GLU A 270 -8.50 10.17 -11.27
C GLU A 270 -7.30 9.83 -10.38
N THR A 271 -6.18 10.56 -10.53
CA THR A 271 -4.90 10.24 -9.89
C THR A 271 -4.56 11.14 -8.70
N GLY A 272 -5.34 12.19 -8.45
CA GLY A 272 -5.02 13.22 -7.44
C GLY A 272 -3.84 14.12 -7.83
N ARG A 273 -3.39 14.05 -9.09
CA ARG A 273 -2.38 14.94 -9.69
C ARG A 273 -3.06 16.05 -10.48
N LYS A 274 -2.32 17.11 -10.76
CA LYS A 274 -2.74 18.24 -11.57
C LYS A 274 -1.82 18.39 -12.77
N LYS A 275 -2.41 18.75 -13.91
CA LYS A 275 -1.70 19.16 -15.12
C LYS A 275 -1.43 20.66 -15.02
N LEU A 276 -0.15 21.00 -15.03
CA LEU A 276 0.38 22.35 -15.06
C LEU A 276 0.70 22.74 -16.50
N THR A 277 -0.04 23.68 -17.07
CA THR A 277 0.27 24.25 -18.39
C THR A 277 0.91 25.63 -18.19
N VAL A 278 2.13 25.82 -18.69
CA VAL A 278 2.91 27.06 -18.55
C VAL A 278 3.02 27.73 -19.91
N ASN A 279 2.62 29.01 -20.00
CA ASN A 279 2.76 29.81 -21.22
C ASN A 279 4.16 30.40 -21.31
N LEU A 280 4.82 30.19 -22.45
CA LEU A 280 6.12 30.74 -22.79
C LEU A 280 5.96 32.15 -23.40
N PRO A 281 6.94 33.06 -23.18
CA PRO A 281 6.82 34.46 -23.62
C PRO A 281 6.97 34.64 -25.15
N ALA A 282 7.49 33.63 -25.84
CA ALA A 282 7.70 33.61 -27.28
C ALA A 282 7.51 32.18 -27.84
N ASP A 283 7.51 32.07 -29.16
CA ASP A 283 7.64 30.79 -29.85
C ASP A 283 9.07 30.26 -29.69
N TYR A 284 9.19 28.99 -29.31
CA TYR A 284 10.47 28.29 -29.24
C TYR A 284 10.47 27.08 -30.17
N ASP A 285 11.61 26.86 -30.82
CA ASP A 285 11.81 25.77 -31.76
C ASP A 285 12.49 24.56 -31.10
N SER A 286 12.44 23.42 -31.78
CA SER A 286 13.03 22.18 -31.30
C SER A 286 14.51 22.36 -30.99
N THR A 287 15.00 21.62 -29.99
CA THR A 287 16.35 21.69 -29.41
C THR A 287 16.66 22.92 -28.54
N THR A 288 15.80 23.94 -28.51
CA THR A 288 15.95 25.06 -27.58
C THR A 288 15.94 24.56 -26.14
N GLU A 289 16.92 24.97 -25.34
CA GLU A 289 16.95 24.69 -23.91
C GLU A 289 16.56 25.93 -23.10
N LEU A 290 15.61 25.76 -22.19
CA LEU A 290 15.10 26.82 -21.31
C LEU A 290 15.24 26.39 -19.86
N THR A 291 15.72 27.28 -19.00
CA THR A 291 15.78 27.03 -17.56
C THR A 291 14.66 27.79 -16.86
N LEU A 292 13.74 27.06 -16.25
CA LEU A 292 12.64 27.61 -15.48
C LEU A 292 12.98 27.58 -13.98
N ASN A 293 12.53 28.61 -13.26
CA ASN A 293 12.57 28.63 -11.80
C ASN A 293 11.15 28.49 -11.28
N PHE A 294 10.88 27.38 -10.59
CA PHE A 294 9.61 27.07 -9.95
C PHE A 294 9.72 27.25 -8.44
N SER A 295 8.65 27.74 -7.81
CA SER A 295 8.51 27.78 -6.35
C SER A 295 7.07 27.51 -5.93
N ALA A 296 6.89 26.71 -4.88
CA ALA A 296 5.60 26.35 -4.32
C ALA A 296 5.70 26.05 -2.82
N HIS A 297 4.55 26.06 -2.14
CA HIS A 297 4.47 25.69 -0.73
C HIS A 297 3.17 24.95 -0.38
N LYS A 298 3.15 24.40 0.85
CA LYS A 298 1.98 23.79 1.49
C LYS A 298 2.12 23.91 3.02
N SER A 299 1.16 24.55 3.68
CA SER A 299 1.20 24.80 5.14
C SER A 299 0.76 23.61 6.02
N ASP A 300 0.12 22.61 5.42
CA ASP A 300 -0.12 21.29 6.02
C ASP A 300 0.17 20.25 4.94
N TYR A 301 1.44 19.86 4.83
CA TYR A 301 1.84 18.90 3.82
C TYR A 301 1.34 17.51 4.19
N LEU A 302 0.21 17.13 3.59
CA LEU A 302 -0.38 15.79 3.65
C LEU A 302 -0.94 15.43 2.28
N PHE A 303 -0.48 14.29 1.75
CA PHE A 303 -0.95 13.73 0.49
C PHE A 303 -1.41 12.30 0.72
N THR A 304 -2.66 12.03 0.34
CA THR A 304 -3.27 10.71 0.52
C THR A 304 -3.78 10.16 -0.80
N ALA A 305 -3.77 8.83 -0.93
CA ALA A 305 -4.44 8.11 -2.01
C ALA A 305 -5.87 7.77 -1.57
N ALA A 306 -6.75 8.77 -1.52
CA ALA A 306 -8.11 8.59 -0.99
C ALA A 306 -8.90 7.53 -1.78
N GLY A 307 -9.27 6.42 -1.13
CA GLY A 307 -10.09 5.36 -1.72
C GLY A 307 -9.37 4.45 -2.73
N LYS A 308 -8.07 4.64 -2.96
CA LYS A 308 -7.25 3.79 -3.85
C LYS A 308 -5.98 3.40 -3.12
N LEU A 309 -5.74 2.09 -2.94
CA LEU A 309 -4.45 1.61 -2.44
C LEU A 309 -3.42 1.75 -3.57
N ILE A 310 -2.43 2.62 -3.39
CA ILE A 310 -1.25 2.68 -4.27
C ILE A 310 -0.14 1.97 -3.52
N ALA A 311 0.37 0.85 -4.05
CA ALA A 311 1.38 0.01 -3.39
C ALA A 311 1.03 -0.34 -1.93
N GLY A 312 -0.27 -0.49 -1.61
CA GLY A 312 -0.72 -0.95 -0.29
C GLY A 312 -0.80 0.10 0.82
N TYR A 313 -0.54 1.40 0.54
CA TYR A 313 -0.57 2.44 1.57
C TYR A 313 -1.33 3.69 1.14
N ASN A 314 -1.79 4.45 2.14
CA ASN A 314 -2.74 5.55 1.94
C ASN A 314 -2.11 6.95 2.01
N ILE A 315 -0.93 7.11 2.61
CA ILE A 315 -0.26 8.42 2.76
C ILE A 315 1.00 8.43 1.90
N LEU A 316 0.98 9.20 0.81
CA LEU A 316 2.08 9.34 -0.14
C LEU A 316 3.15 10.32 0.33
N GLY A 317 2.77 11.24 1.22
CA GLY A 317 3.71 12.13 1.88
C GLY A 317 3.05 12.90 3.02
N GLN A 318 3.84 13.22 4.03
CA GLN A 318 3.43 13.99 5.20
C GLN A 318 4.61 14.81 5.74
N VAL A 319 4.33 15.96 6.36
CA VAL A 319 5.29 16.68 7.21
C VAL A 319 4.70 16.77 8.62
N ARG A 320 5.28 16.00 9.54
CA ARG A 320 4.88 15.88 10.94
C ARG A 320 6.10 15.82 11.82
N GLU A 321 5.98 16.34 13.04
CA GLU A 321 7.07 16.45 14.01
C GLU A 321 7.81 15.12 14.21
N LYS A 322 7.05 14.03 14.44
CA LYS A 322 7.66 12.71 14.63
C LYS A 322 8.29 12.15 13.35
N SER A 323 7.58 12.22 12.24
CA SER A 323 7.94 11.52 11.00
C SER A 323 7.46 12.30 9.78
N SER A 324 8.40 12.83 9.01
CA SER A 324 8.12 13.53 7.76
C SER A 324 8.71 12.74 6.59
N TYR A 325 7.96 12.56 5.50
CA TYR A 325 8.47 11.86 4.32
C TYR A 325 7.64 12.20 3.08
N SER A 326 8.21 11.92 1.91
CA SER A 326 7.52 11.96 0.64
C SER A 326 8.03 10.81 -0.22
N SER A 327 7.12 9.97 -0.70
CA SER A 327 7.44 8.87 -1.62
C SER A 327 6.90 9.17 -3.02
N HIS A 328 5.58 9.26 -3.18
CA HIS A 328 4.91 9.33 -4.48
C HIS A 328 4.28 10.68 -4.81
N VAL A 329 4.77 11.75 -4.18
CA VAL A 329 4.26 13.12 -4.37
C VAL A 329 5.11 13.86 -5.39
N LEU A 330 4.45 14.47 -6.38
CA LEU A 330 5.09 15.32 -7.39
C LEU A 330 5.16 16.75 -6.85
N TYR A 331 6.05 16.99 -5.89
CA TYR A 331 6.23 18.31 -5.28
C TYR A 331 7.17 19.24 -6.07
N TYR A 332 7.58 18.79 -7.25
CA TYR A 332 8.35 19.48 -8.28
C TYR A 332 7.73 19.14 -9.65
N PRO A 333 7.88 19.98 -10.69
CA PRO A 333 7.33 19.71 -12.01
C PRO A 333 7.92 18.44 -12.62
N VAL A 334 7.08 17.58 -13.19
CA VAL A 334 7.51 16.32 -13.83
C VAL A 334 6.90 16.22 -15.22
N ASP A 335 7.69 15.83 -16.22
CA ASP A 335 7.19 15.56 -17.58
C ASP A 335 6.66 14.12 -17.70
N GLU A 336 6.19 13.73 -18.89
CA GLU A 336 5.56 12.42 -19.07
C GLU A 336 6.54 11.24 -18.90
N ASP A 337 7.80 11.44 -19.27
CA ASP A 337 8.80 10.37 -19.26
C ASP A 337 9.40 10.22 -17.85
N ASN A 338 9.56 11.32 -17.10
CA ASN A 338 10.05 11.35 -15.73
C ASN A 338 11.37 10.59 -15.57
N ASP A 339 12.35 10.94 -16.41
CA ASP A 339 13.67 10.30 -16.50
C ASP A 339 14.83 11.31 -16.38
N ALA A 340 14.60 12.42 -15.69
CA ALA A 340 15.62 13.44 -15.46
C ALA A 340 16.46 13.14 -14.22
N ALA A 341 17.79 13.26 -14.35
CA ALA A 341 18.71 13.27 -13.21
C ALA A 341 18.65 14.62 -12.48
N GLY A 342 19.18 14.67 -11.26
CA GLY A 342 19.29 15.93 -10.55
C GLY A 342 19.81 15.82 -9.14
N GLU A 343 19.72 16.96 -8.46
CA GLU A 343 20.23 17.14 -7.11
C GLU A 343 19.14 17.75 -6.23
N ILE A 344 19.16 17.39 -4.95
CA ILE A 344 18.23 17.90 -3.96
C ILE A 344 18.96 18.42 -2.73
N TRP A 345 18.57 19.62 -2.29
CA TRP A 345 18.97 20.19 -1.00
C TRP A 345 17.76 20.19 -0.07
N ILE A 346 17.90 19.57 1.09
CA ILE A 346 16.84 19.45 2.09
C ILE A 346 17.24 20.26 3.32
N THR A 347 16.53 21.36 3.55
CA THR A 347 16.69 22.19 4.75
C THR A 347 15.73 21.71 5.82
N VAL A 348 16.25 21.47 7.03
CA VAL A 348 15.48 21.04 8.21
C VAL A 348 15.95 21.78 9.46
N PRO A 349 15.11 21.92 10.50
CA PRO A 349 15.54 22.43 11.80
C PRO A 349 16.68 21.60 12.39
N SER A 350 17.55 22.24 13.19
CA SER A 350 18.61 21.55 13.93
C SER A 350 18.02 20.43 14.82
N GLY A 351 18.72 19.29 14.87
CA GLY A 351 18.27 18.05 15.53
C GLY A 351 17.59 17.03 14.61
N TYR A 352 17.21 17.42 13.40
CA TYR A 352 16.64 16.50 12.39
C TYR A 352 17.70 16.03 11.40
N ILE A 353 17.57 14.78 10.94
CA ILE A 353 18.33 14.21 9.82
C ILE A 353 17.41 14.13 8.60
N ALA A 354 17.89 14.60 7.46
CA ALA A 354 17.20 14.45 6.18
C ALA A 354 17.90 13.43 5.27
N ILE A 355 17.14 12.44 4.81
CA ILE A 355 17.59 11.37 3.93
C ILE A 355 16.87 11.51 2.60
N SER A 356 17.60 11.29 1.51
CA SER A 356 17.04 11.20 0.17
C SER A 356 17.68 10.05 -0.63
N VAL A 357 17.24 9.94 -1.87
CA VAL A 357 17.77 9.04 -2.87
C VAL A 357 19.16 9.49 -3.31
N GLY A 358 19.99 8.53 -3.65
CA GLY A 358 21.33 8.74 -4.16
C GLY A 358 22.37 8.97 -3.08
N LYS A 359 23.44 9.68 -3.43
CA LYS A 359 24.62 9.89 -2.61
C LYS A 359 24.50 11.18 -1.81
N LEU A 360 24.80 11.11 -0.51
CA LEU A 360 25.02 12.30 0.30
C LEU A 360 26.34 12.96 -0.12
N VAL A 361 26.25 14.19 -0.61
CA VAL A 361 27.39 14.97 -1.11
C VAL A 361 27.95 15.84 0.01
N ASP A 362 27.09 16.56 0.73
CA ASP A 362 27.48 17.51 1.75
C ASP A 362 26.38 17.71 2.81
N VAL A 363 26.80 18.16 3.99
CA VAL A 363 25.92 18.61 5.08
C VAL A 363 26.44 19.93 5.63
N ASP A 364 25.66 20.99 5.45
CA ASP A 364 25.95 22.30 6.04
C ASP A 364 25.02 22.55 7.22
N SER A 365 25.59 22.78 8.40
CA SER A 365 24.86 22.94 9.66
C SER A 365 25.17 24.27 10.32
N THR A 366 24.11 24.94 10.76
CA THR A 366 24.13 26.15 11.59
C THR A 366 23.50 25.85 12.95
N GLU A 367 23.47 26.82 13.87
CA GLU A 367 22.80 26.62 15.17
C GLU A 367 21.31 26.26 15.03
N ASP A 368 20.62 26.84 14.04
CA ASP A 368 19.16 26.72 13.90
C ASP A 368 18.71 25.63 12.91
N LYS A 369 19.53 25.29 11.92
CA LYS A 369 19.15 24.41 10.81
C LYS A 369 20.31 23.63 10.21
N SER A 370 19.99 22.53 9.55
CA SER A 370 20.89 21.73 8.71
C SER A 370 20.38 21.64 7.28
N ILE A 371 21.29 21.63 6.32
CA ILE A 371 21.02 21.51 4.89
C ILE A 371 21.75 20.26 4.38
N TYR A 372 21.00 19.28 3.90
CA TYR A 372 21.53 18.03 3.37
C TYR A 372 21.49 18.07 1.84
N HIS A 373 22.65 17.92 1.19
CA HIS A 373 22.77 17.88 -0.26
C HIS A 373 22.92 16.44 -0.75
N TRP A 374 21.94 15.97 -1.50
CA TRP A 374 21.92 14.66 -2.13
C TRP A 374 21.98 14.76 -3.65
N LYS A 375 22.68 13.82 -4.28
CA LYS A 375 22.78 13.71 -5.73
C LYS A 375 22.41 12.31 -6.19
N THR A 376 21.58 12.21 -7.23
CA THR A 376 21.26 10.95 -7.88
C THR A 376 21.47 11.05 -9.39
N ASP A 377 22.16 10.06 -9.95
CA ASP A 377 22.32 9.90 -11.40
C ASP A 377 21.27 8.90 -11.96
N ILE A 378 20.32 8.44 -11.13
CA ILE A 378 19.26 7.51 -11.53
C ILE A 378 18.22 8.25 -12.38
N ALA A 379 18.30 8.03 -13.69
CA ALA A 379 17.45 8.63 -14.72
C ALA A 379 16.70 7.53 -15.46
N ILE A 380 15.60 7.05 -14.88
CA ILE A 380 14.83 5.93 -15.45
C ILE A 380 13.35 6.29 -15.49
N PRO A 381 12.66 6.03 -16.62
CA PRO A 381 11.30 6.50 -16.79
C PRO A 381 10.33 5.97 -15.75
N ARG A 382 9.39 6.85 -15.34
CA ARG A 382 8.35 6.62 -14.31
C ARG A 382 8.83 6.58 -12.85
N ILE A 383 10.13 6.72 -12.58
CA ILE A 383 10.65 6.73 -11.20
C ILE A 383 10.48 8.11 -10.58
N LEU A 384 10.24 8.18 -9.27
CA LEU A 384 10.28 9.45 -8.51
C LEU A 384 11.62 9.55 -7.78
N PRO A 385 12.68 10.08 -8.43
CA PRO A 385 14.04 9.99 -7.90
C PRO A 385 14.28 10.91 -6.71
N PHE A 386 13.37 11.85 -6.40
CA PHE A 386 13.56 12.80 -5.31
C PHE A 386 12.58 12.53 -4.17
N ALA A 387 12.54 11.30 -3.66
CA ALA A 387 11.85 11.03 -2.41
C ALA A 387 12.68 11.50 -1.21
N PHE A 388 12.04 11.75 -0.06
CA PHE A 388 12.75 12.13 1.17
C PHE A 388 12.13 11.52 2.43
N ALA A 389 12.93 11.45 3.48
CA ALA A 389 12.49 11.23 4.85
C ALA A 389 13.25 12.14 5.81
N VAL A 390 12.55 12.65 6.83
CA VAL A 390 13.06 13.59 7.83
C VAL A 390 12.54 13.18 9.21
N GLY A 391 13.45 13.06 10.16
CA GLY A 391 13.13 12.70 11.55
C GLY A 391 14.32 12.91 12.48
N GLU A 392 14.06 12.84 13.79
CA GLU A 392 15.08 12.82 14.84
C GLU A 392 15.73 11.44 14.93
N TYR A 393 16.44 11.08 13.86
CA TYR A 393 17.00 9.74 13.67
C TYR A 393 18.38 9.59 14.31
N GLU A 394 18.68 8.35 14.68
CA GLU A 394 20.03 7.81 14.78
C GLU A 394 20.33 7.03 13.48
N LYS A 395 21.60 7.03 13.07
CA LYS A 395 22.07 6.27 11.90
C LYS A 395 22.85 5.04 12.35
N TYR A 396 22.48 3.89 11.80
CA TYR A 396 23.21 2.63 11.90
C TYR A 396 23.67 2.22 10.50
N SER A 397 24.86 1.64 10.38
CA SER A 397 25.41 1.29 9.05
C SER A 397 26.29 0.06 9.08
N ALA A 398 26.24 -0.71 8.00
CA ALA A 398 27.09 -1.85 7.74
C ALA A 398 27.50 -1.87 6.27
N THR A 399 28.38 -2.79 5.92
CA THR A 399 28.76 -3.06 4.54
C THR A 399 28.62 -4.55 4.29
N THR A 400 27.95 -4.91 3.20
CA THR A 400 27.77 -6.31 2.80
C THR A 400 29.12 -6.96 2.48
N LYS A 401 29.15 -8.30 2.36
CA LYS A 401 30.38 -9.01 1.97
C LYS A 401 30.82 -8.63 0.55
N SER A 402 29.85 -8.29 -0.30
CA SER A 402 30.04 -7.77 -1.65
C SER A 402 30.45 -6.29 -1.71
N GLY A 403 30.51 -5.57 -0.58
CA GLY A 403 31.00 -4.19 -0.51
C GLY A 403 29.93 -3.11 -0.66
N VAL A 404 28.64 -3.46 -0.56
CA VAL A 404 27.51 -2.52 -0.68
C VAL A 404 27.25 -1.84 0.67
N PRO A 405 27.24 -0.49 0.75
CA PRO A 405 26.85 0.23 1.95
C PRO A 405 25.35 0.09 2.25
N VAL A 406 25.02 -0.34 3.47
CA VAL A 406 23.65 -0.43 3.98
C VAL A 406 23.51 0.50 5.18
N GLU A 407 22.46 1.31 5.18
CA GLU A 407 22.18 2.28 6.23
C GLU A 407 20.77 2.09 6.78
N ILE A 408 20.59 2.28 8.08
CA ILE A 408 19.30 2.29 8.74
C ILE A 408 19.14 3.58 9.55
N TYR A 409 18.00 4.25 9.37
CA TYR A 409 17.65 5.47 10.09
C TYR A 409 16.39 5.22 10.92
N THR A 410 16.50 5.38 12.24
CA THR A 410 15.39 5.15 13.18
C THR A 410 15.58 5.94 14.47
N TRP A 411 14.54 6.05 15.29
CA TRP A 411 14.68 6.64 16.62
C TRP A 411 15.49 5.72 17.54
N LYS A 412 16.28 6.30 18.44
CA LYS A 412 17.17 5.59 19.38
C LYS A 412 16.51 4.43 20.13
N VAL A 413 15.23 4.56 20.48
CA VAL A 413 14.47 3.49 21.17
C VAL A 413 14.39 2.17 20.38
N ASN A 414 14.61 2.21 19.07
CA ASN A 414 14.53 1.07 18.17
C ASN A 414 15.91 0.55 17.71
N GLU A 415 16.99 0.87 18.44
CA GLU A 415 18.36 0.43 18.12
C GLU A 415 18.45 -1.08 17.85
N GLU A 416 17.86 -1.90 18.72
CA GLU A 416 17.91 -3.36 18.56
C GLU A 416 17.21 -3.83 17.28
N HIS A 417 16.07 -3.22 16.92
CA HIS A 417 15.37 -3.51 15.67
C HIS A 417 16.17 -3.08 14.45
N ALA A 418 16.92 -1.97 14.55
CA ALA A 418 17.81 -1.51 13.50
C ALA A 418 18.98 -2.49 13.28
N LEU A 419 19.70 -2.88 14.33
CA LEU A 419 20.87 -3.75 14.20
C LEU A 419 20.51 -5.10 13.58
N ARG A 420 19.40 -5.73 13.99
CA ARG A 420 18.96 -7.01 13.39
C ARG A 420 18.56 -6.87 11.91
N ARG A 421 17.91 -5.76 11.54
CA ARG A 421 17.54 -5.49 10.14
C ARG A 421 18.75 -5.14 9.28
N LEU A 422 19.76 -4.53 9.87
CA LEU A 422 20.99 -4.18 9.18
C LEU A 422 21.75 -5.43 8.76
N ASP A 423 21.90 -6.41 9.66
CA ASP A 423 22.52 -7.70 9.36
C ASP A 423 21.71 -8.46 8.29
N LEU A 424 20.39 -8.55 8.45
CA LEU A 424 19.51 -9.22 7.51
C LEU A 424 19.54 -8.57 6.11
N ALA A 425 19.50 -7.23 6.04
CA ALA A 425 19.58 -6.51 4.76
C ALA A 425 20.88 -6.83 4.04
N CYS A 426 22.00 -6.94 4.77
CA CYS A 426 23.27 -7.30 4.16
C CYS A 426 23.25 -8.70 3.54
N ASP A 427 22.72 -9.68 4.26
CA ASP A 427 22.60 -11.06 3.76
C ASP A 427 21.62 -11.16 2.58
N ILE A 428 20.50 -10.41 2.58
CA ILE A 428 19.58 -10.34 1.43
C ILE A 428 20.29 -9.79 0.19
N ILE A 429 21.02 -8.69 0.33
CA ILE A 429 21.74 -8.06 -0.81
C ILE A 429 22.83 -8.98 -1.34
N ASP A 430 23.60 -9.63 -0.46
CA ASP A 430 24.61 -10.61 -0.87
C ASP A 430 23.97 -11.79 -1.62
N PHE A 431 22.82 -12.31 -1.15
CA PHE A 431 22.07 -13.34 -1.86
C PHE A 431 21.57 -12.87 -3.24
N TYR A 432 20.99 -11.68 -3.34
CA TYR A 432 20.53 -11.13 -4.61
C TYR A 432 21.68 -10.85 -5.58
N ASN A 433 22.86 -10.46 -5.08
CA ASN A 433 24.07 -10.36 -5.89
C ASN A 433 24.46 -11.69 -6.54
N GLU A 434 24.24 -12.83 -5.86
CA GLU A 434 24.51 -14.15 -6.43
C GLU A 434 23.53 -14.53 -7.56
N ILE A 435 22.24 -14.19 -7.41
CA ILE A 435 21.19 -14.65 -8.34
C ILE A 435 20.83 -13.64 -9.44
N PHE A 436 21.08 -12.35 -9.25
CA PHE A 436 20.76 -11.28 -10.20
C PHE A 436 21.97 -10.52 -10.72
N GLY A 437 23.11 -10.60 -10.03
CA GLY A 437 24.28 -9.78 -10.31
C GLY A 437 24.37 -8.57 -9.36
N GLN A 438 25.49 -7.85 -9.47
CA GLN A 438 25.89 -6.83 -8.49
C GLN A 438 24.83 -5.76 -8.25
N PHE A 439 24.74 -5.32 -6.99
CA PHE A 439 23.86 -4.25 -6.56
C PHE A 439 24.16 -2.99 -7.39
N PRO A 440 23.15 -2.38 -8.02
CA PRO A 440 23.34 -1.40 -9.09
C PRO A 440 23.64 0.01 -8.59
N PHE A 441 23.53 0.28 -7.28
CA PHE A 441 23.61 1.62 -6.71
C PHE A 441 24.71 1.77 -5.65
N GLU A 442 25.00 3.02 -5.28
CA GLU A 442 26.05 3.38 -4.34
C GLU A 442 25.75 3.03 -2.87
N LYS A 443 24.46 2.90 -2.52
CA LYS A 443 23.99 2.55 -1.17
C LYS A 443 22.53 2.13 -1.21
N ILE A 444 22.08 1.56 -0.09
CA ILE A 444 20.66 1.46 0.24
C ILE A 444 20.41 1.94 1.67
N ALA A 445 19.39 2.78 1.85
CA ALA A 445 18.97 3.27 3.16
C ALA A 445 17.58 2.72 3.51
N ILE A 446 17.41 2.14 4.69
CA ILE A 446 16.10 1.70 5.22
C ILE A 446 15.71 2.68 6.32
N ILE A 447 14.57 3.36 6.16
CA ILE A 447 14.16 4.44 7.06
C ILE A 447 12.86 4.05 7.76
N HIS A 448 12.88 4.14 9.08
CA HIS A 448 11.69 3.99 9.90
C HIS A 448 10.81 5.24 9.80
N VAL A 449 9.58 5.08 9.33
CA VAL A 449 8.57 6.15 9.25
C VAL A 449 7.34 5.82 10.08
N THR A 450 6.57 6.82 10.50
CA THR A 450 5.29 6.61 11.19
C THR A 450 4.18 7.37 10.44
N PRO A 451 3.55 6.75 9.42
CA PRO A 451 2.41 7.35 8.73
C PRO A 451 1.29 7.70 9.71
N GLU A 452 0.61 8.85 9.54
CA GLU A 452 -0.54 9.19 10.39
C GLU A 452 -1.70 8.18 10.26
N LYS A 453 -1.78 7.50 9.12
CA LYS A 453 -2.77 6.47 8.81
C LYS A 453 -2.20 5.46 7.83
N GLY A 454 -2.59 4.21 8.01
CA GLY A 454 -2.15 3.10 7.17
C GLY A 454 -0.77 2.59 7.57
N ILE A 455 -0.19 1.78 6.69
CA ILE A 455 1.08 1.09 6.88
C ILE A 455 1.89 1.38 5.63
N ALA A 456 3.19 1.65 5.74
CA ALA A 456 4.08 1.87 4.61
C ALA A 456 5.16 0.78 4.57
N GLY A 457 5.24 0.05 3.46
CA GLY A 457 6.41 -0.69 3.00
C GLY A 457 6.61 -0.22 1.57
N VAL A 458 7.64 0.59 1.33
CA VAL A 458 7.77 1.32 0.07
C VAL A 458 9.23 1.38 -0.32
N SER A 459 9.57 0.67 -1.38
CA SER A 459 10.83 0.85 -2.06
C SER A 459 10.82 2.13 -2.88
N LEU A 460 11.99 2.76 -2.91
CA LEU A 460 12.36 3.93 -3.68
C LEU A 460 13.82 3.69 -4.14
N PRO A 461 14.31 4.37 -5.17
CA PRO A 461 15.70 4.14 -5.59
C PRO A 461 16.66 4.43 -4.43
N THR A 462 17.56 3.50 -4.10
CA THR A 462 18.54 3.58 -2.99
C THR A 462 17.94 3.77 -1.59
N MET A 463 16.62 3.61 -1.43
CA MET A 463 15.91 3.99 -0.21
C MET A 463 14.65 3.14 0.00
N ILE A 464 14.36 2.72 1.23
CA ILE A 464 13.13 1.99 1.58
C ILE A 464 12.50 2.67 2.80
N LEU A 465 11.20 2.95 2.74
CA LEU A 465 10.43 3.44 3.89
C LEU A 465 9.68 2.28 4.53
N LEU A 466 9.91 2.02 5.82
CA LEU A 466 9.21 1.00 6.59
C LEU A 466 8.49 1.64 7.77
N SER A 467 7.18 1.38 7.86
CA SER A 467 6.35 1.83 8.97
C SER A 467 6.55 1.00 10.24
N ASP A 468 6.08 1.52 11.39
CA ASP A 468 6.26 0.88 12.70
C ASP A 468 5.93 -0.62 12.70
N MET A 469 4.85 -1.04 12.03
CA MET A 469 4.44 -2.44 11.96
C MET A 469 5.53 -3.33 11.35
N PHE A 470 6.15 -2.89 10.26
CA PHE A 470 7.21 -3.64 9.58
C PHE A 470 8.57 -3.42 10.21
N PHE A 471 8.82 -2.25 10.80
CA PHE A 471 10.13 -1.92 11.38
C PHE A 471 10.32 -2.55 12.77
N THR A 472 9.25 -2.77 13.53
CA THR A 472 9.33 -3.33 14.90
C THR A 472 8.94 -4.81 14.98
N SER A 473 8.58 -5.43 13.85
CA SER A 473 8.29 -6.86 13.79
C SER A 473 9.53 -7.73 14.03
N ASP A 474 9.28 -9.01 14.33
CA ASP A 474 10.32 -10.04 14.35
C ASP A 474 10.95 -10.21 12.96
N CYS A 475 12.24 -9.92 12.86
CA CYS A 475 13.04 -10.03 11.64
C CYS A 475 14.05 -11.18 11.69
N SER A 476 13.79 -12.24 12.47
CA SER A 476 14.67 -13.41 12.57
C SER A 476 14.64 -14.31 11.32
N TYR A 477 15.65 -15.16 11.18
CA TYR A 477 15.65 -16.22 10.16
C TYR A 477 14.68 -17.35 10.52
N GLU A 478 14.44 -17.57 11.81
CA GLU A 478 13.55 -18.57 12.37
C GLU A 478 12.11 -18.37 11.88
N ILE A 479 11.62 -17.13 11.89
CA ILE A 479 10.24 -16.85 11.50
C ILE A 479 9.98 -17.18 10.01
N ILE A 480 10.99 -17.09 9.14
CA ILE A 480 10.90 -17.48 7.72
C ILE A 480 10.59 -18.97 7.57
N LYS A 481 11.16 -19.80 8.45
CA LYS A 481 11.01 -21.26 8.44
C LYS A 481 9.70 -21.69 9.11
N GLU A 482 9.31 -21.00 10.18
CA GLU A 482 8.23 -21.43 11.08
C GLU A 482 6.86 -20.87 10.71
N ASP A 483 6.78 -19.62 10.27
CA ASP A 483 5.51 -18.94 9.99
C ASP A 483 5.63 -18.02 8.77
N VAL A 484 5.28 -18.58 7.61
CA VAL A 484 5.20 -17.92 6.31
C VAL A 484 4.56 -16.53 6.39
N ARG A 485 3.54 -16.35 7.25
CA ARG A 485 2.75 -15.12 7.29
C ARG A 485 3.46 -14.04 8.08
N LYS A 486 3.95 -14.39 9.27
CA LYS A 486 4.72 -13.47 10.10
C LYS A 486 6.02 -13.08 9.40
N SER A 487 6.60 -13.97 8.59
CA SER A 487 7.78 -13.62 7.81
C SER A 487 7.52 -12.50 6.79
N PHE A 488 6.32 -12.37 6.21
CA PHE A 488 5.96 -11.22 5.35
C PHE A 488 5.88 -9.90 6.11
N LEU A 489 5.70 -9.89 7.43
CA LEU A 489 5.70 -8.66 8.23
C LEU A 489 7.10 -8.25 8.68
N GLY A 490 8.10 -9.13 8.57
CA GLY A 490 9.44 -8.90 9.09
C GLY A 490 10.52 -9.08 8.03
N PRO A 491 11.14 -10.26 7.95
CA PRO A 491 12.28 -10.46 7.06
C PRO A 491 11.92 -10.41 5.57
N LEU A 492 10.73 -10.88 5.18
CA LEU A 492 10.36 -11.00 3.76
C LEU A 492 9.85 -9.70 3.16
N VAL A 493 9.23 -8.78 3.93
CA VAL A 493 9.00 -7.42 3.43
C VAL A 493 10.33 -6.74 3.12
N LEU A 494 11.34 -6.93 3.96
CA LEU A 494 12.67 -6.37 3.66
C LEU A 494 13.27 -6.99 2.39
N ALA A 495 13.11 -8.30 2.20
CA ALA A 495 13.56 -8.98 0.99
C ALA A 495 12.84 -8.49 -0.28
N ASP A 496 11.52 -8.32 -0.20
CA ASP A 496 10.65 -7.82 -1.27
C ASP A 496 11.07 -6.38 -1.66
N GLU A 497 11.13 -5.46 -0.71
CA GLU A 497 11.45 -4.05 -0.97
C GLU A 497 12.90 -3.85 -1.47
N ILE A 498 13.86 -4.66 -1.01
CA ILE A 498 15.25 -4.63 -1.52
C ILE A 498 15.31 -5.12 -2.97
N SER A 499 14.47 -6.08 -3.36
CA SER A 499 14.48 -6.63 -4.73
C SER A 499 14.11 -5.59 -5.79
N HIS A 500 13.30 -4.59 -5.41
CA HIS A 500 12.92 -3.47 -6.28
C HIS A 500 14.11 -2.65 -6.76
N GLN A 501 15.25 -2.69 -6.06
CA GLN A 501 16.48 -2.07 -6.53
C GLN A 501 16.97 -2.67 -7.86
N TRP A 502 16.69 -3.95 -8.13
CA TRP A 502 16.94 -4.56 -9.43
C TRP A 502 15.73 -4.43 -10.36
N ASN A 503 14.55 -4.88 -9.92
CA ASN A 503 13.42 -5.14 -10.82
C ASN A 503 12.55 -3.90 -11.15
N ALA A 504 12.72 -2.79 -10.44
CA ALA A 504 12.03 -1.53 -10.72
C ALA A 504 13.03 -0.42 -11.07
N TYR A 505 14.20 -0.42 -10.41
CA TYR A 505 15.14 0.69 -10.47
C TYR A 505 16.42 0.41 -11.24
N ALA A 506 16.89 -0.84 -11.36
CA ALA A 506 17.97 -1.14 -12.31
C ALA A 506 17.39 -1.35 -13.70
N VAL A 507 16.30 -2.12 -13.76
CA VAL A 507 15.54 -2.41 -14.97
C VAL A 507 14.12 -1.94 -14.74
N ALA A 508 13.61 -1.07 -15.61
CA ALA A 508 12.25 -0.56 -15.50
C ALA A 508 11.24 -1.55 -16.11
N PHE A 509 10.96 -2.65 -15.40
CA PHE A 509 9.86 -3.55 -15.76
C PHE A 509 8.50 -2.83 -15.66
N PRO A 510 7.45 -3.37 -16.32
CA PRO A 510 6.06 -3.05 -15.98
C PRO A 510 5.81 -3.29 -14.49
N ASN A 511 4.94 -2.47 -13.88
CA ASN A 511 4.72 -2.50 -12.43
C ASN A 511 4.33 -3.91 -11.96
N GLU A 512 3.36 -4.53 -12.60
CA GLU A 512 2.86 -5.85 -12.22
C GLU A 512 3.91 -6.96 -12.34
N LEU A 513 4.86 -6.80 -13.28
CA LEU A 513 5.99 -7.72 -13.41
C LEU A 513 7.02 -7.49 -12.28
N ALA A 514 7.30 -6.24 -11.93
CA ALA A 514 8.17 -5.91 -10.81
C ALA A 514 7.60 -6.41 -9.47
N GLU A 515 6.30 -6.20 -9.22
CA GLU A 515 5.59 -6.66 -8.01
C GLU A 515 5.56 -8.19 -7.92
N GLY A 516 5.20 -8.87 -9.02
CA GLY A 516 5.22 -10.33 -9.09
C GLY A 516 6.62 -10.92 -8.93
N MET A 517 7.64 -10.22 -9.42
CA MET A 517 9.04 -10.60 -9.23
C MET A 517 9.49 -10.41 -7.79
N ALA A 518 9.14 -9.29 -7.14
CA ALA A 518 9.47 -9.03 -5.74
C ALA A 518 8.93 -10.14 -4.82
N GLN A 519 7.66 -10.50 -5.01
CA GLN A 519 7.03 -11.64 -4.32
C GLN A 519 7.61 -13.01 -4.69
N TYR A 520 8.32 -13.13 -5.81
CA TYR A 520 9.07 -14.36 -6.06
C TYR A 520 10.43 -14.32 -5.37
N THR A 521 11.07 -13.15 -5.29
CA THR A 521 12.36 -12.99 -4.65
C THR A 521 12.31 -13.23 -3.15
N ASP A 522 11.21 -12.85 -2.48
CA ASP A 522 11.01 -13.19 -1.07
C ASP A 522 10.93 -14.72 -0.85
N ALA A 523 10.28 -15.46 -1.75
CA ALA A 523 10.18 -16.90 -1.71
C ALA A 523 11.53 -17.58 -2.04
N LEU A 524 12.32 -16.97 -2.94
CA LEU A 524 13.70 -17.39 -3.22
C LEU A 524 14.61 -17.16 -2.02
N PHE A 525 14.48 -16.04 -1.31
CA PHE A 525 15.22 -15.80 -0.08
C PHE A 525 14.79 -16.79 1.02
N ALA A 526 13.49 -17.10 1.10
CA ALA A 526 13.01 -18.15 1.99
C ALA A 526 13.57 -19.54 1.63
N GLU A 527 13.77 -19.84 0.35
CA GLU A 527 14.50 -21.04 -0.09
C GLU A 527 15.97 -21.00 0.35
N HIS A 528 16.65 -19.86 0.22
CA HIS A 528 18.03 -19.71 0.66
C HIS A 528 18.19 -20.02 2.16
N VAL A 529 17.25 -19.53 2.98
CA VAL A 529 17.27 -19.72 4.43
C VAL A 529 16.84 -21.14 4.85
N GLY A 530 15.81 -21.69 4.23
CA GLY A 530 15.10 -22.88 4.72
C GLY A 530 15.03 -24.07 3.76
N GLY A 531 15.60 -23.93 2.57
CA GLY A 531 15.59 -24.93 1.51
C GLY A 531 14.25 -25.10 0.80
N LYS A 532 14.20 -26.11 -0.10
CA LYS A 532 13.07 -26.36 -1.02
C LYS A 532 11.73 -26.57 -0.32
N GLN A 533 11.72 -27.14 0.89
CA GLN A 533 10.47 -27.34 1.62
C GLN A 533 9.89 -26.01 2.14
N VAL A 534 10.74 -25.07 2.52
CA VAL A 534 10.30 -23.71 2.89
C VAL A 534 9.79 -22.97 1.65
N LEU A 535 10.52 -23.01 0.53
CA LEU A 535 10.02 -22.49 -0.77
C LEU A 535 8.61 -23.02 -1.08
N LYS A 536 8.40 -24.34 -0.98
CA LYS A 536 7.09 -24.96 -1.25
C LYS A 536 5.98 -24.41 -0.35
N ASN A 537 6.27 -24.10 0.91
CA ASN A 537 5.29 -23.52 1.83
C ASN A 537 4.91 -22.09 1.41
N HIS A 538 5.90 -21.28 1.01
CA HIS A 538 5.71 -19.91 0.51
C HIS A 538 4.96 -19.90 -0.83
N ILE A 539 5.35 -20.72 -1.80
CA ILE A 539 4.63 -20.87 -3.08
C ILE A 539 3.18 -21.34 -2.87
N LYS A 540 2.95 -22.27 -1.93
CA LYS A 540 1.58 -22.69 -1.57
C LYS A 540 0.79 -21.52 -0.99
N TYR A 541 1.42 -20.65 -0.22
CA TYR A 541 0.79 -19.47 0.36
C TYR A 541 0.42 -18.42 -0.71
N HIS A 542 1.28 -18.11 -1.68
CA HIS A 542 0.90 -17.23 -2.80
C HIS A 542 -0.20 -17.87 -3.68
N SER A 543 -0.12 -19.19 -3.95
CA SER A 543 -1.20 -19.89 -4.66
C SER A 543 -2.54 -19.72 -3.96
N SER A 544 -2.49 -19.68 -2.65
CA SER A 544 -3.62 -19.52 -1.80
C SER A 544 -4.20 -18.09 -1.85
N LEU A 545 -3.35 -17.07 -1.71
CA LEU A 545 -3.75 -15.67 -1.87
C LEU A 545 -4.34 -15.38 -3.25
N TYR A 546 -3.72 -15.89 -4.32
CA TYR A 546 -4.22 -15.76 -5.68
C TYR A 546 -5.63 -16.37 -5.83
N LYS A 547 -5.84 -17.60 -5.36
CA LYS A 547 -7.14 -18.28 -5.45
C LYS A 547 -8.23 -17.52 -4.70
N ALA A 548 -7.93 -17.02 -3.51
CA ALA A 548 -8.85 -16.21 -2.73
C ALA A 548 -9.21 -14.91 -3.46
N ALA A 549 -8.23 -14.25 -4.10
CA ALA A 549 -8.47 -13.01 -4.82
C ALA A 549 -9.44 -13.18 -6.00
N ILE A 550 -9.33 -14.28 -6.76
CA ILE A 550 -10.18 -14.55 -7.93
C ILE A 550 -11.46 -15.34 -7.62
N GLU A 551 -11.75 -15.63 -6.35
CA GLU A 551 -12.93 -16.41 -5.97
C GLU A 551 -14.24 -15.70 -6.38
N ASN A 552 -14.30 -14.39 -6.11
CA ASN A 552 -15.45 -13.53 -6.39
C ASN A 552 -15.15 -12.42 -7.42
N ASN A 553 -13.96 -12.45 -8.03
CA ASN A 553 -13.49 -11.42 -8.95
C ASN A 553 -12.99 -12.07 -10.25
N PRO A 554 -13.10 -11.37 -11.40
CA PRO A 554 -12.60 -11.90 -12.65
C PRO A 554 -11.07 -12.09 -12.58
N ASP A 555 -10.61 -13.25 -13.04
CA ASP A 555 -9.19 -13.46 -13.34
C ASP A 555 -8.82 -12.69 -14.61
N THR A 556 -7.57 -12.25 -14.70
CA THR A 556 -7.05 -11.41 -15.78
C THR A 556 -5.59 -11.79 -16.06
N PRO A 557 -5.12 -11.73 -17.32
CA PRO A 557 -3.70 -11.89 -17.62
C PRO A 557 -2.86 -10.83 -16.90
N ILE A 558 -1.69 -11.21 -16.38
CA ILE A 558 -0.78 -10.28 -15.66
C ILE A 558 -0.36 -9.11 -16.58
N ALA A 559 -0.13 -9.40 -17.85
CA ALA A 559 0.24 -8.40 -18.86
C ALA A 559 -0.94 -7.56 -19.41
N SER A 560 -2.16 -7.74 -18.89
CA SER A 560 -3.32 -6.99 -19.35
C SER A 560 -3.17 -5.50 -18.97
N PRO A 561 -3.39 -4.56 -19.90
CA PRO A 561 -3.40 -3.14 -19.56
C PRO A 561 -4.54 -2.81 -18.59
N GLU A 562 -5.61 -3.61 -18.54
CA GLU A 562 -6.79 -3.37 -17.70
C GLU A 562 -6.70 -4.05 -16.33
N ILE A 563 -5.56 -4.65 -15.98
CA ILE A 563 -5.41 -5.40 -14.73
C ILE A 563 -5.71 -4.56 -13.49
N TYR A 564 -5.42 -3.26 -13.50
CA TYR A 564 -5.71 -2.35 -12.40
C TYR A 564 -7.23 -2.13 -12.18
N LYS A 565 -8.09 -2.49 -13.14
CA LYS A 565 -9.55 -2.36 -13.02
C LYS A 565 -10.18 -3.51 -12.22
N THR A 566 -9.49 -4.64 -12.04
CA THR A 566 -10.02 -5.76 -11.26
C THR A 566 -9.79 -5.57 -9.76
N GLN A 567 -10.78 -5.94 -8.96
CA GLN A 567 -10.62 -6.00 -7.49
C GLN A 567 -9.64 -7.11 -7.06
N ALA A 568 -9.32 -8.05 -7.95
CA ALA A 568 -8.30 -9.07 -7.73
C ALA A 568 -6.87 -8.60 -8.05
N TYR A 569 -6.66 -7.32 -8.40
CA TYR A 569 -5.37 -6.77 -8.87
C TYR A 569 -4.18 -7.28 -8.06
N GLN A 570 -4.21 -7.12 -6.73
CA GLN A 570 -3.09 -7.54 -5.88
C GLN A 570 -2.84 -9.06 -5.96
N GLY A 571 -3.87 -9.88 -5.83
CA GLY A 571 -3.71 -11.34 -5.92
C GLY A 571 -3.20 -11.82 -7.29
N ILE A 572 -3.50 -11.08 -8.37
CA ILE A 572 -3.01 -11.38 -9.71
C ILE A 572 -1.59 -10.85 -9.90
N ALA A 573 -1.37 -9.54 -9.82
CA ALA A 573 -0.06 -8.94 -10.11
C ALA A 573 1.05 -9.51 -9.20
N PHE A 574 0.76 -9.66 -7.91
CA PHE A 574 1.73 -10.08 -6.89
C PHE A 574 1.80 -11.61 -6.83
N SER A 575 0.71 -12.25 -6.38
CA SER A 575 0.73 -13.69 -6.08
C SER A 575 0.75 -14.57 -7.34
N LYS A 576 -0.08 -14.30 -8.36
CA LYS A 576 -0.01 -15.05 -9.63
C LYS A 576 1.32 -14.79 -10.34
N GLY A 577 1.85 -13.57 -10.27
CA GLY A 577 3.19 -13.22 -10.76
C GLY A 577 4.28 -14.14 -10.21
N ALA A 578 4.34 -14.27 -8.88
CA ALA A 578 5.31 -15.15 -8.24
C ALA A 578 5.13 -16.64 -8.63
N LEU A 579 3.89 -17.11 -8.77
CA LEU A 579 3.60 -18.47 -9.22
C LEU A 579 4.07 -18.72 -10.65
N VAL A 580 3.87 -17.76 -11.55
CA VAL A 580 4.30 -17.87 -12.95
C VAL A 580 5.81 -17.93 -13.06
N LEU A 581 6.54 -17.09 -12.31
CA LEU A 581 8.01 -17.15 -12.26
C LEU A 581 8.51 -18.47 -11.67
N ASN A 582 7.86 -18.98 -10.64
CA ASN A 582 8.18 -20.31 -10.09
C ASN A 582 7.93 -21.43 -11.09
N MET A 583 6.80 -21.39 -11.82
CA MET A 583 6.52 -22.36 -12.89
C MET A 583 7.57 -22.29 -14.00
N LEU A 584 7.95 -21.08 -14.40
CA LEU A 584 9.00 -20.86 -15.39
C LEU A 584 10.33 -21.49 -14.94
N ARG A 585 10.75 -21.25 -13.70
CA ARG A 585 11.93 -21.92 -13.12
C ARG A 585 11.79 -23.44 -13.14
N CYS A 586 10.62 -23.99 -12.83
CA CYS A 586 10.39 -25.44 -12.90
C CYS A 586 10.50 -26.00 -14.33
N VAL A 587 10.12 -25.22 -15.35
CA VAL A 587 10.20 -25.62 -16.76
C VAL A 587 11.65 -25.58 -17.26
N VAL A 588 12.34 -24.46 -17.06
CA VAL A 588 13.68 -24.25 -17.63
C VAL A 588 14.80 -24.85 -16.78
N GLY A 589 14.52 -25.12 -15.50
CA GLY A 589 15.48 -25.58 -14.50
C GLY A 589 16.27 -24.45 -13.85
N ASP A 590 16.74 -24.67 -12.61
CA ASP A 590 17.39 -23.66 -11.76
C ASP A 590 18.57 -22.96 -12.47
N SER A 591 19.49 -23.72 -13.06
CA SER A 591 20.70 -23.15 -13.69
C SER A 591 20.36 -22.21 -14.85
N ASN A 592 19.41 -22.58 -15.69
CA ASN A 592 19.00 -21.77 -16.84
C ASN A 592 18.20 -20.55 -16.38
N PHE A 593 17.32 -20.72 -15.40
CA PHE A 593 16.52 -19.63 -14.84
C PHE A 593 17.42 -18.52 -14.28
N PHE A 594 18.35 -18.84 -13.39
CA PHE A 594 19.23 -17.83 -12.80
C PHE A 594 20.25 -17.28 -13.80
N ALA A 595 20.67 -18.04 -14.81
CA ALA A 595 21.47 -17.51 -15.92
C ALA A 595 20.69 -16.48 -16.76
N GLY A 596 19.41 -16.76 -17.06
CA GLY A 596 18.51 -15.84 -17.73
C GLY A 596 18.25 -14.57 -16.92
N MET A 597 17.99 -14.70 -15.61
CA MET A 597 17.79 -13.54 -14.73
C MET A 597 19.01 -12.63 -14.66
N ARG A 598 20.22 -13.18 -14.46
CA ARG A 598 21.46 -12.40 -14.49
C ARG A 598 21.64 -11.69 -15.83
N HIS A 599 21.40 -12.39 -16.94
CA HIS A 599 21.52 -11.79 -18.27
C HIS A 599 20.57 -10.61 -18.47
N ILE A 600 19.32 -10.71 -17.99
CA ILE A 600 18.36 -9.61 -18.07
C ILE A 600 18.84 -8.39 -17.29
N PHE A 601 19.25 -8.58 -16.03
CA PHE A 601 19.69 -7.47 -15.20
C PHE A 601 21.00 -6.83 -15.70
N GLU A 602 21.90 -7.61 -16.29
CA GLU A 602 23.12 -7.09 -16.91
C GLU A 602 22.83 -6.31 -18.21
N GLU A 603 22.01 -6.87 -19.12
CA GLU A 603 21.77 -6.29 -20.45
C GLU A 603 20.87 -5.05 -20.40
N TYR A 604 19.88 -5.05 -19.50
CA TYR A 604 18.85 -4.02 -19.42
C TYR A 604 19.07 -3.02 -18.28
N SER A 605 20.20 -3.07 -17.57
CA SER A 605 20.54 -2.07 -16.56
C SER A 605 20.46 -0.65 -17.13
N GLY A 606 19.71 0.23 -16.46
CA GLY A 606 19.39 1.59 -16.89
C GLY A 606 18.34 1.69 -18.01
N LYS A 607 17.67 0.60 -18.38
CA LYS A 607 16.72 0.54 -19.50
C LYS A 607 15.36 -0.04 -19.07
N LYS A 608 14.37 0.10 -19.96
CA LYS A 608 13.08 -0.61 -19.88
C LYS A 608 13.25 -2.02 -20.44
N ALA A 609 12.62 -2.99 -19.80
CA ALA A 609 12.43 -4.35 -20.30
C ALA A 609 11.00 -4.80 -19.98
N GLY A 610 10.50 -5.82 -20.66
CA GLY A 610 9.15 -6.35 -20.45
C GLY A 610 9.10 -7.88 -20.49
N TYR A 611 7.87 -8.41 -20.61
CA TYR A 611 7.60 -9.84 -20.62
C TYR A 611 8.33 -10.59 -21.74
N ASP A 612 8.39 -10.02 -22.94
CA ASP A 612 9.05 -10.62 -24.10
C ASP A 612 10.58 -10.66 -23.95
N ASP A 613 11.17 -9.66 -23.28
CA ASP A 613 12.60 -9.64 -23.01
C ASP A 613 12.96 -10.78 -22.05
N ILE A 614 12.20 -10.94 -20.95
CA ILE A 614 12.38 -12.07 -20.02
C ILE A 614 12.23 -13.40 -20.75
N LYS A 615 11.20 -13.57 -21.59
CA LYS A 615 11.00 -14.79 -22.37
C LYS A 615 12.24 -15.09 -23.23
N GLN A 616 12.71 -14.11 -24.00
CA GLN A 616 13.88 -14.28 -24.88
C GLN A 616 15.15 -14.63 -24.11
N ALA A 617 15.38 -13.99 -22.96
CA ALA A 617 16.53 -14.33 -22.12
C ALA A 617 16.42 -15.75 -21.57
N MET A 618 15.22 -16.21 -21.18
CA MET A 618 15.03 -17.58 -20.72
C MET A 618 15.21 -18.60 -21.84
N GLU A 619 14.64 -18.36 -23.02
CA GLU A 619 14.82 -19.21 -24.22
C GLU A 619 16.30 -19.33 -24.62
N LYS A 620 17.07 -18.24 -24.51
CA LYS A 620 18.51 -18.23 -24.81
C LYS A 620 19.30 -19.25 -23.98
N PHE A 621 18.99 -19.41 -22.69
CA PHE A 621 19.68 -20.38 -21.82
C PHE A 621 19.00 -21.74 -21.77
N TYR A 622 17.69 -21.79 -21.95
CA TYR A 622 16.93 -23.03 -22.01
C TYR A 622 17.21 -23.82 -23.30
N GLY A 623 17.47 -23.13 -24.41
CA GLY A 623 17.80 -23.73 -25.70
C GLY A 623 16.59 -24.23 -26.49
N ASP A 624 15.37 -23.91 -26.06
CA ASP A 624 14.11 -24.23 -26.73
C ASP A 624 13.11 -23.07 -26.56
N SER A 625 12.07 -23.05 -27.38
CA SER A 625 11.02 -22.03 -27.31
C SER A 625 10.08 -22.25 -26.12
N LEU A 626 9.63 -21.14 -25.54
CA LEU A 626 8.62 -21.07 -24.50
C LEU A 626 7.23 -20.66 -25.02
N GLY A 627 7.02 -20.72 -26.35
CA GLY A 627 5.75 -20.42 -27.02
C GLY A 627 5.65 -18.99 -27.51
#